data_AF-A0ABD0ZFU4-F1
#
_entry.id   AF-A0ABD0ZFU4-F1
#
_cell.length_a   1.000
_cell.length_b   1.000
_cell.length_c   1.000
_cell.angle_alpha   90.00
_cell.angle_beta   90.00
_cell.angle_gamma   90.00
#
_symmetry.space_group_name_H-M   'P 1'
#
loop_
_entity.id
_entity.type
_entity.pdbx_description
1 polymer ?
#
loop_
_entity_poly.entity_id
_entity_poly.type
_entity_poly.pdbx_seq_one_letter_code
_entity_poly.pdbx_strand_id
1 'polypeptide(L)'
;MECLLYSIVMKTEIEKLIDPKGWVPWNNKSNPPTTITYGEYMNYEPGSDVGNQVKWIGYKPKMTDQEAHKYTVDALINHNGWLRHTCVPYNGSL
;
A
#
# COMPACT_ATOMS: atom_id res chain seq x y z
N MET A 1 -4.62 22.77 3.56
CA MET A 1 -3.92 21.75 2.76
C MET A 1 -4.07 20.45 3.53
N GLU A 2 -5.10 19.66 3.22
CA GLU A 2 -5.26 18.35 3.83
C GLU A 2 -4.20 17.44 3.23
N CYS A 3 -3.22 17.01 4.02
CA CYS A 3 -2.25 16.02 3.56
C CYS A 3 -2.99 14.68 3.41
N LEU A 4 -3.12 14.21 2.18
CA LEU A 4 -3.52 12.83 1.90
C LEU A 4 -2.37 11.93 2.33
N LEU A 5 -2.63 11.03 3.28
CA LEU A 5 -1.65 10.05 3.73
C LEU A 5 -1.88 8.76 2.95
N TYR A 6 -0.88 8.24 2.26
CA TYR A 6 -0.96 6.95 1.60
C TYR A 6 0.18 6.02 2.01
N SER A 7 -0.12 4.75 2.18
CA SER A 7 0.85 3.68 2.41
C SER A 7 0.32 2.41 1.77
N ILE A 8 1.07 1.86 0.82
CA ILE A 8 0.66 0.72 0.01
C ILE A 8 1.70 -0.39 0.18
N VAL A 9 1.24 -1.60 0.49
CA VAL A 9 2.07 -2.81 0.52
C VAL A 9 1.62 -3.70 -0.63
N MET A 10 2.50 -3.93 -1.61
CA MET A 10 2.13 -4.63 -2.84
C MET A 10 3.16 -5.67 -3.26
N LYS A 11 2.68 -6.81 -3.78
CA LYS A 11 3.49 -7.93 -4.30
C LYS A 11 4.59 -8.38 -3.34
N THR A 12 4.29 -8.36 -2.06
CA THR A 12 5.25 -8.60 -0.98
C THR A 12 4.94 -9.92 -0.28
N GLU A 13 5.99 -10.64 0.08
CA GLU A 13 5.94 -11.79 0.98
C GLU A 13 5.71 -11.31 2.42
N ILE A 14 4.64 -11.76 3.07
CA ILE A 14 4.30 -11.37 4.45
C ILE A 14 4.12 -12.62 5.30
N GLU A 15 5.06 -12.87 6.20
CA GLU A 15 4.99 -13.97 7.17
C GLU A 15 4.09 -13.62 8.38
N LYS A 16 3.81 -14.63 9.21
CA LYS A 16 2.90 -14.53 10.39
C LYS A 16 3.37 -13.63 11.53
N LEU A 17 4.45 -12.86 11.34
CA LEU A 17 4.93 -11.90 12.35
C LEU A 17 4.00 -10.70 12.49
N ILE A 18 3.27 -10.34 11.43
CA ILE A 18 2.36 -9.20 11.43
C ILE A 18 1.09 -9.52 12.23
N ASP A 19 0.67 -8.61 13.10
CA ASP A 19 -0.59 -8.71 13.81
C ASP A 19 -1.75 -8.85 12.79
N PRO A 20 -2.69 -9.80 12.96
CA PRO A 20 -3.80 -9.98 12.03
C PRO A 20 -4.69 -8.74 11.80
N LYS A 21 -4.60 -7.71 12.65
CA LYS A 21 -5.24 -6.41 12.44
C LYS A 21 -4.59 -5.60 11.30
N GLY A 22 -3.32 -5.88 10.99
CA GLY A 22 -2.51 -5.29 9.92
C GLY A 22 -2.03 -3.87 10.21
N TRP A 23 -2.97 -2.99 10.57
CA TRP A 23 -2.72 -1.56 10.73
C TRP A 23 -3.08 -1.08 12.15
N VAL A 24 -2.33 -0.08 12.64
CA VAL A 24 -2.47 0.45 14.00
C VAL A 24 -2.78 1.95 13.97
N PRO A 25 -3.71 2.46 14.79
CA PRO A 25 -3.99 3.89 14.83
C PRO A 25 -2.77 4.65 15.39
N TRP A 26 -2.53 5.84 14.85
CA TRP A 26 -1.40 6.69 15.26
C TRP A 26 -1.52 7.20 16.71
N ASN A 27 -2.74 7.39 17.20
CA ASN A 27 -3.02 7.86 18.55
C ASN A 27 -4.17 7.04 19.18
N ASN A 28 -4.54 7.37 20.41
CA ASN A 28 -5.62 6.71 21.14
C ASN A 28 -7.03 6.95 20.54
N LYS A 29 -7.15 7.53 19.33
CA LYS A 29 -8.43 7.60 18.62
C LYS A 29 -8.68 6.27 17.91
N SER A 30 -9.91 5.78 18.00
CA SER A 30 -10.28 4.47 17.45
C SER A 30 -10.19 4.40 15.92
N ASN A 31 -10.39 5.53 15.23
CA ASN A 31 -10.41 5.59 13.77
C ASN A 31 -9.46 6.67 13.24
N PRO A 32 -8.64 6.36 12.22
CA PRO A 32 -7.86 7.37 11.52
C PRO A 32 -8.78 8.30 10.69
N PRO A 33 -8.25 9.44 10.20
CA PRO A 33 -8.96 10.28 9.24
C PRO A 33 -9.44 9.48 8.03
N THR A 34 -10.62 9.81 7.49
CA THR A 34 -11.16 9.18 6.27
C THR A 34 -10.34 9.49 5.02
N THR A 35 -9.42 10.46 5.11
CA THR A 35 -8.54 10.91 4.03
C THR A 35 -7.29 10.03 3.85
N ILE A 36 -7.07 9.03 4.71
CA ILE A 36 -5.97 8.08 4.51
C ILE A 36 -6.27 7.12 3.34
N THR A 37 -5.22 6.60 2.72
CA THR A 37 -5.29 5.46 1.80
C THR A 37 -4.26 4.43 2.21
N TYR A 38 -4.69 3.43 2.95
CA TYR A 38 -3.88 2.26 3.27
C TYR A 38 -4.33 1.11 2.40
N GLY A 39 -3.42 0.48 1.67
CA GLY A 39 -3.80 -0.48 0.66
C GLY A 39 -2.88 -1.68 0.55
N GLU A 40 -3.47 -2.82 0.20
CA GLU A 40 -2.77 -4.08 -0.01
C GLU A 40 -3.09 -4.66 -1.39
N TYR A 41 -2.06 -5.13 -2.09
CA TYR A 41 -2.21 -5.65 -3.45
C TYR A 41 -1.32 -6.87 -3.69
N MET A 42 -1.94 -8.03 -3.96
CA MET A 42 -1.23 -9.27 -4.31
C MET A 42 -0.08 -9.64 -3.37
N ASN A 43 -0.22 -9.35 -2.07
CA ASN A 43 0.69 -9.88 -1.06
C ASN A 43 0.41 -11.38 -0.88
N TYR A 44 1.43 -12.13 -0.47
CA TYR A 44 1.37 -13.58 -0.34
C TYR A 44 2.03 -14.03 0.97
N GLU A 45 1.92 -15.33 1.25
CA GLU A 45 2.22 -15.98 2.54
C GLU A 45 1.19 -15.71 3.66
N PRO A 46 1.18 -16.52 4.74
CA PRO A 46 0.06 -16.51 5.70
C PRO A 46 -0.15 -15.20 6.46
N GLY A 47 0.82 -14.29 6.49
CA GLY A 47 0.67 -12.96 7.09
C GLY A 47 -0.06 -11.96 6.20
N SER A 48 -0.30 -12.30 4.92
CA SER A 48 -1.07 -11.47 3.99
C SER A 48 -2.59 -11.65 4.08
N ASP A 49 -3.09 -12.46 5.02
CA ASP A 49 -4.53 -12.64 5.19
C ASP A 49 -5.18 -11.35 5.72
N VAL A 50 -6.19 -10.87 4.99
CA VAL A 50 -6.91 -9.63 5.28
C VAL A 50 -8.20 -9.87 6.07
N GLY A 51 -8.54 -11.12 6.38
CA GLY A 51 -9.81 -11.49 7.03
C GLY A 51 -10.04 -10.77 8.37
N ASN A 52 -8.98 -10.64 9.17
CA ASN A 52 -9.03 -10.07 10.52
C ASN A 52 -8.55 -8.61 10.60
N GLN A 53 -8.28 -7.99 9.45
CA GLN A 53 -7.75 -6.64 9.40
C GLN A 53 -8.79 -5.57 9.73
N VAL A 54 -8.30 -4.38 10.08
CA VAL A 54 -9.09 -3.18 10.42
C VAL A 54 -10.17 -2.87 9.37
N LYS A 55 -11.24 -2.18 9.78
CA LYS A 55 -12.38 -1.80 8.90
C LYS A 55 -12.46 -0.30 8.66
N TRP A 56 -11.31 0.38 8.64
CA TRP A 56 -11.26 1.83 8.44
C TRP A 56 -11.75 2.22 7.03
N ILE A 57 -12.43 3.36 6.93
CA ILE A 57 -12.99 3.85 5.66
C ILE A 57 -11.90 4.03 4.58
N GLY A 58 -10.70 4.48 4.98
CA GLY A 58 -9.57 4.67 4.08
C GLY A 58 -8.70 3.42 3.85
N TYR A 59 -9.10 2.26 4.35
CA TYR A 59 -8.36 1.00 4.17
C TYR A 59 -8.91 0.18 3.00
N LYS A 60 -8.01 -0.28 2.13
CA LYS A 60 -8.26 -1.05 0.92
C LYS A 60 -7.57 -2.42 1.03
N PRO A 61 -8.21 -3.42 1.64
CA PRO A 61 -7.60 -4.74 1.87
C PRO A 61 -7.25 -5.51 0.60
N LYS A 62 -7.97 -5.25 -0.49
CA LYS A 62 -7.74 -5.89 -1.78
C LYS A 62 -7.87 -4.84 -2.87
N MET A 63 -6.75 -4.22 -3.22
CA MET A 63 -6.73 -3.26 -4.31
C MET A 63 -6.92 -3.98 -5.65
N THR A 64 -7.56 -3.29 -6.57
CA THR A 64 -7.60 -3.67 -7.99
C THR A 64 -6.31 -3.29 -8.71
N ASP A 65 -6.06 -3.87 -9.88
CA ASP A 65 -4.94 -3.49 -10.75
C ASP A 65 -4.97 -1.99 -11.07
N GLN A 66 -6.14 -1.42 -11.34
CA GLN A 66 -6.29 0.01 -11.63
C GLN A 66 -5.92 0.89 -10.43
N GLU A 67 -6.22 0.46 -9.21
CA GLU A 67 -5.82 1.17 -8.01
C GLU A 67 -4.33 1.04 -7.73
N ALA A 68 -3.77 -0.17 -7.87
CA ALA A 68 -2.37 -0.47 -7.63
C ALA A 68 -1.45 0.20 -8.66
N HIS A 69 -1.89 0.35 -9.91
CA HIS A 69 -1.13 0.99 -10.97
C HIS A 69 -0.71 2.43 -10.62
N LYS A 70 -1.50 3.14 -9.80
CA LYS A 70 -1.17 4.51 -9.35
C LYS A 70 0.08 4.58 -8.46
N TYR A 71 0.51 3.43 -7.94
CA TYR A 71 1.62 3.32 -7.00
C TYR A 71 2.80 2.53 -7.57
N THR A 72 2.79 2.23 -8.88
CA THR A 72 3.96 1.66 -9.56
C THR A 72 5.07 2.70 -9.70
N VAL A 73 6.29 2.24 -9.98
CA VAL A 73 7.47 3.12 -10.11
C VAL A 73 7.25 4.21 -11.16
N ASP A 74 6.72 3.85 -12.35
CA ASP A 74 6.47 4.80 -13.43
C ASP A 74 5.39 5.82 -13.08
N ALA A 75 4.33 5.39 -12.40
CA ALA A 75 3.22 6.25 -12.05
C ALA A 75 3.46 7.11 -10.80
N LEU A 76 4.36 6.72 -9.89
CA LEU A 76 4.55 7.39 -8.60
C LEU A 76 5.75 8.34 -8.58
N ILE A 77 6.90 7.90 -9.13
CA ILE A 77 8.18 8.62 -8.97
C ILE A 77 8.93 8.87 -10.26
N ASN A 78 8.59 8.18 -11.35
CA ASN A 78 9.35 8.21 -12.60
C ASN A 78 8.59 8.92 -13.75
N HIS A 79 7.76 9.91 -13.42
CA HIS A 79 6.94 10.66 -14.38
C HIS A 79 7.72 11.29 -15.55
N ASN A 80 8.95 11.76 -15.32
CA ASN A 80 9.80 12.35 -16.35
C ASN A 80 10.80 11.34 -16.94
N GLY A 81 10.71 10.07 -16.56
CA GLY A 81 11.58 9.00 -17.02
C GLY A 81 13.02 9.08 -16.51
N TRP A 82 13.30 9.79 -15.41
CA TRP A 82 14.67 9.97 -14.91
C TRP A 82 15.40 8.64 -14.59
N LEU A 83 14.68 7.60 -14.18
CA LEU A 83 15.27 6.31 -13.84
C LEU A 83 15.97 5.64 -15.02
N ARG A 84 15.51 5.88 -16.26
CA ARG A 84 16.13 5.32 -17.48
C ARG A 84 17.53 5.86 -17.76
N HIS A 85 17.89 6.98 -17.12
CA HIS A 85 19.21 7.59 -17.20
C HIS A 85 20.15 7.10 -16.10
N THR A 86 19.65 6.23 -15.23
CA THR A 86 20.46 5.49 -14.26
C THR A 86 20.80 4.12 -14.83
N CYS A 87 21.85 3.48 -14.31
CA CYS A 87 22.15 2.08 -14.62
C CYS A 87 21.48 1.10 -13.64
N VAL A 88 20.45 1.54 -12.91
CA VAL A 88 19.78 0.73 -11.89
C VAL A 88 18.61 -0.03 -12.54
N PRO A 89 18.55 -1.37 -12.43
CA PRO A 89 17.42 -2.13 -12.93
C PRO A 89 16.17 -1.85 -12.07
N TYR A 90 15.02 -1.71 -12.72
CA TYR A 90 13.73 -1.52 -12.05
C TYR A 90 12.58 -2.14 -12.86
N ASN A 91 11.46 -2.41 -12.19
CA ASN A 91 10.19 -2.74 -12.83
C ASN A 91 9.25 -1.52 -12.73
N GLY A 92 8.86 -0.97 -13.87
CA GLY A 92 8.10 0.28 -13.97
C GLY A 92 6.60 0.16 -13.67
N SER A 93 6.04 -1.03 -13.86
CA SER A 93 4.59 -1.28 -13.86
C SER A 93 4.23 -2.54 -13.05
N LEU A 94 2.93 -2.84 -12.98
CA LEU A 94 2.41 -4.12 -12.50
C LEU A 94 2.90 -5.27 -13.38
#